data_AF-A0A653PYG1-F1
#
_entry.id   AF-A0A653PYG1-F1
#
_cell.length_a   1.000
_cell.length_b   1.000
_cell.length_c   1.000
_cell.angle_alpha   90.00
_cell.angle_beta   90.00
_cell.angle_gamma   90.00
#
_symmetry.space_group_name_H-M   'P 1'
#
loop_
_entity.id
_entity.type
_entity.pdbx_description
1 polymer ?
#
loop_
_entity_poly.entity_id
_entity_poly.type
_entity_poly.pdbx_seq_one_letter_code
_entity_poly.pdbx_strand_id
1 'polypeptide(L)'
;MFRRVELFADEDSAALGELDADAGWEAERWEEVLDDYFDEHDDIGTGPDARGPGLLIITEEPGTWKVRQIFDDPAGNHDWGISAEVDLAASDETGTAVVRVTDVNRL
;
A
#
# COMPACT_ATOMS: atom_id res chain seq x y z
N MET A 1 4.53 -0.90 4.45
CA MET A 1 3.11 -1.00 4.06
C MET A 1 2.24 0.04 4.73
N PHE A 2 1.92 -0.06 6.03
CA PHE A 2 0.90 0.79 6.65
C PHE A 2 1.09 2.31 6.50
N ARG A 3 2.34 2.80 6.47
CA ARG A 3 2.62 4.22 6.18
C ARG A 3 2.01 4.70 4.85
N ARG A 4 1.96 3.85 3.82
CA ARG A 4 1.33 4.18 2.54
C ARG A 4 -0.20 4.25 2.67
N VAL A 5 -0.80 3.40 3.51
CA VAL A 5 -2.24 3.48 3.82
C VAL A 5 -2.57 4.80 4.53
N GLU A 6 -1.75 5.20 5.51
CA GLU A 6 -1.92 6.47 6.21
C GLU A 6 -1.86 7.66 5.23
N LEU A 7 -0.85 7.68 4.35
CA LEU A 7 -0.72 8.75 3.35
C LEU A 7 -1.83 8.71 2.29
N PHE A 8 -2.33 7.51 1.93
CA PHE A 8 -3.45 7.37 1.00
C PHE A 8 -4.74 7.90 1.63
N ALA A 9 -4.99 7.60 2.91
CA ALA A 9 -6.12 8.13 3.66
C ALA A 9 -6.04 9.66 3.85
N ASP A 10 -4.83 10.21 3.93
CA ASP A 10 -4.59 11.66 3.98
C ASP A 10 -4.64 12.34 2.59
N GLU A 11 -4.90 11.59 1.51
CA GLU A 11 -4.86 12.04 0.12
C GLU A 11 -3.50 12.69 -0.28
N ASP A 12 -2.41 12.31 0.39
CA ASP A 12 -1.07 12.90 0.22
C ASP A 12 -0.29 12.19 -0.91
N SER A 13 -0.76 12.41 -2.15
CA SER A 13 -0.15 11.87 -3.37
C SER A 13 1.32 12.28 -3.52
N ALA A 14 1.69 13.47 -3.04
CA ALA A 14 3.06 13.97 -3.09
C ALA A 14 4.00 13.13 -2.21
N ALA A 15 3.64 12.91 -0.93
CA ALA A 15 4.44 12.09 -0.03
C ALA A 15 4.49 10.61 -0.46
N LEU A 16 3.40 10.10 -1.04
CA LEU A 16 3.37 8.77 -1.64
C LEU A 16 4.33 8.67 -2.84
N GLY A 17 4.32 9.67 -3.72
CA GLY A 17 5.24 9.79 -4.84
C GLY A 17 6.70 9.79 -4.40
N GLU A 18 7.05 10.61 -3.41
CA GLU A 18 8.41 10.64 -2.85
C GLU A 18 8.85 9.29 -2.28
N LEU A 19 7.92 8.54 -1.67
CA LEU A 19 8.20 7.25 -1.04
C LEU A 19 8.40 6.11 -2.05
N ASP A 20 7.71 6.17 -3.19
CA ASP A 20 7.61 5.06 -4.15
C ASP A 20 8.11 5.39 -5.57
N ALA A 21 8.74 6.55 -5.78
CA ALA A 21 9.35 6.95 -7.05
C ALA A 21 10.31 5.88 -7.61
N ASP A 22 11.14 5.26 -6.76
CA ASP A 22 12.08 4.19 -7.16
C ASP A 22 11.37 2.91 -7.67
N ALA A 23 10.06 2.79 -7.44
CA ALA A 23 9.19 1.73 -7.95
C ALA A 23 8.32 2.19 -9.14
N GLY A 24 8.51 3.42 -9.63
CA GLY A 24 7.71 4.00 -10.73
C GLY A 24 6.30 4.43 -10.31
N TRP A 25 6.11 4.71 -9.03
CA TRP A 25 4.89 5.23 -8.44
C TRP A 25 5.11 6.69 -8.04
N GLU A 26 5.12 7.55 -9.04
CA GLU A 26 5.20 9.01 -8.88
C GLU A 26 3.86 9.57 -8.36
N ALA A 27 3.87 10.83 -7.94
CA ALA A 27 2.70 11.48 -7.34
C ALA A 27 1.46 11.46 -8.25
N GLU A 28 1.64 11.72 -9.55
CA GLU A 28 0.53 11.72 -10.51
C GLU A 28 -0.14 10.34 -10.62
N ARG A 29 0.64 9.25 -10.53
CA ARG A 29 0.10 7.89 -10.56
C ARG A 29 -0.64 7.54 -9.28
N TRP A 30 -0.19 8.05 -8.14
CA TRP A 30 -0.93 7.93 -6.89
C TRP A 30 -2.23 8.72 -6.93
N GLU A 31 -2.23 9.93 -7.49
CA GLU A 31 -3.42 10.77 -7.66
C GLU A 31 -4.49 10.06 -8.49
N GLU A 32 -4.12 9.42 -9.61
CA GLU A 32 -5.05 8.64 -10.44
C GLU A 32 -5.79 7.54 -9.63
N VAL A 33 -5.09 6.83 -8.74
CA VAL A 33 -5.72 5.74 -7.96
C VAL A 33 -6.43 6.25 -6.71
N LEU A 34 -5.97 7.38 -6.15
CA LEU A 34 -6.70 8.11 -5.11
C LEU A 34 -8.07 8.53 -5.63
N ASP A 35 -8.11 9.18 -6.80
CA ASP A 35 -9.35 9.59 -7.45
C ASP A 35 -10.29 8.40 -7.66
N ASP A 36 -9.78 7.29 -8.20
CA ASP A 36 -10.59 6.08 -8.43
C ASP A 36 -11.17 5.49 -7.12
N TYR A 37 -10.43 5.53 -6.01
CA TYR A 37 -10.89 5.04 -4.71
C TYR A 37 -11.92 5.98 -4.09
N PHE A 38 -11.62 7.29 -4.08
CA PHE A 38 -12.44 8.30 -3.42
C PHE A 38 -13.71 8.69 -4.21
N ASP A 39 -13.77 8.35 -5.50
CA ASP A 39 -15.03 8.35 -6.26
C ASP A 39 -16.04 7.29 -5.74
N GLU A 40 -15.56 6.22 -5.08
CA GLU A 40 -16.39 5.13 -4.54
C GLU A 40 -16.59 5.23 -3.01
N HIS A 41 -15.55 5.65 -2.27
CA HIS A 41 -15.53 5.63 -0.80
C HIS A 41 -15.05 6.96 -0.21
N ASP A 42 -15.77 7.47 0.80
CA ASP A 42 -15.46 8.78 1.39
C ASP A 42 -14.28 8.78 2.40
N ASP A 43 -13.79 7.62 2.84
CA ASP A 43 -12.77 7.50 3.91
C ASP A 43 -12.05 6.13 3.88
N ILE A 44 -10.93 6.02 4.59
CA ILE A 44 -10.20 4.77 4.87
C ILE A 44 -9.89 4.67 6.35
N GLY A 45 -10.24 3.54 6.97
CA GLY A 45 -9.85 3.23 8.33
C GLY A 45 -8.32 3.18 8.50
N THR A 46 -7.77 3.97 9.43
CA THR A 46 -6.33 3.94 9.80
C THR A 46 -6.08 3.56 11.27
N GLY A 47 -7.15 3.20 11.98
CA GLY A 47 -7.13 2.80 13.39
C GLY A 47 -6.53 1.41 13.66
N PRO A 48 -6.62 0.91 14.90
CA PRO A 48 -6.10 -0.41 15.27
C PRO A 48 -6.65 -1.57 14.44
N ASP A 49 -7.93 -1.53 14.08
CA ASP A 49 -8.60 -2.59 13.31
C ASP A 49 -8.06 -2.67 11.87
N ALA A 50 -7.72 -1.51 11.27
CA ALA A 50 -7.08 -1.44 9.95
C ALA A 50 -5.67 -2.08 9.91
N ARG A 51 -5.03 -2.25 11.07
CA ARG A 51 -3.74 -2.93 11.23
C ARG A 51 -3.90 -4.41 11.58
N GLY A 52 -5.14 -4.89 11.63
CA GLY A 52 -5.47 -6.26 12.00
C GLY A 52 -4.91 -7.29 11.02
N PRO A 53 -4.66 -8.53 11.48
CA PRO A 53 -4.10 -9.59 10.65
C PRO A 53 -5.00 -10.03 9.49
N GLY A 54 -6.28 -9.63 9.49
CA GLY A 54 -7.21 -9.89 8.38
C GLY A 54 -6.99 -9.01 7.15
N LEU A 55 -6.26 -7.89 7.30
CA LEU A 55 -6.05 -6.90 6.23
C LEU A 55 -4.60 -6.91 5.71
N LEU A 56 -3.80 -7.87 6.15
CA LEU A 56 -2.41 -8.03 5.71
C LEU A 56 -2.19 -9.47 5.25
N ILE A 57 -1.90 -9.63 3.96
CA ILE A 57 -1.57 -10.92 3.36
C ILE A 57 -0.09 -10.88 2.99
N ILE A 58 0.67 -11.89 3.43
CA ILE A 58 2.08 -12.06 3.10
C ILE A 58 2.26 -13.46 2.51
N THR A 59 2.83 -13.52 1.32
CA THR A 59 3.30 -14.76 0.68
C THR A 59 4.81 -14.73 0.66
N GLU A 60 5.43 -15.66 1.39
CA GLU A 60 6.89 -15.76 1.48
C GLU A 60 7.42 -16.62 0.34
N GLU A 61 8.30 -16.05 -0.48
CA GLU A 61 9.03 -16.75 -1.53
C GLU A 61 10.54 -16.64 -1.28
N PRO A 62 11.38 -17.55 -1.83
CA PRO A 62 12.83 -17.42 -1.72
C PRO A 62 13.31 -16.09 -2.35
N GLY A 63 13.88 -15.23 -1.52
CA GLY A 63 14.46 -13.94 -1.94
C GLY A 63 13.47 -12.77 -2.05
N THR A 64 12.16 -13.01 -2.05
CA THR A 64 11.14 -11.96 -2.10
C THR A 64 9.90 -12.33 -1.30
N TRP A 65 9.31 -11.37 -0.59
CA TRP A 65 7.97 -11.54 -0.02
C TRP A 65 6.98 -10.70 -0.80
N LYS A 66 5.87 -11.32 -1.22
CA LYS A 66 4.73 -10.61 -1.80
C LYS A 66 3.77 -10.20 -0.71
N VAL A 67 3.45 -8.93 -0.64
CA VAL A 67 2.63 -8.35 0.42
C VAL A 67 1.44 -7.64 -0.19
N ARG A 68 0.25 -7.88 0.37
CA ARG A 68 -0.97 -7.13 0.08
C ARG A 68 -1.48 -6.52 1.38
N GLN A 69 -1.59 -5.21 1.41
CA GLN A 69 -2.26 -4.47 2.47
C GLN A 69 -3.62 -4.03 1.95
N ILE A 70 -4.68 -4.60 2.51
CA ILE A 70 -6.07 -4.32 2.15
C ILE A 70 -6.51 -3.05 2.90
N PHE A 71 -7.33 -2.23 2.25
CA PHE A 71 -7.93 -1.04 2.85
C PHE A 71 -9.15 -1.40 3.69
N ASP A 72 -9.28 -0.74 4.83
CA ASP A 72 -10.47 -0.84 5.69
C ASP A 72 -11.49 0.21 5.23
N ASP A 73 -12.22 -0.09 4.16
CA ASP A 73 -13.22 0.81 3.58
C ASP A 73 -14.51 0.86 4.43
N PRO A 74 -15.27 1.97 4.38
CA PRO A 74 -16.47 2.16 5.19
C PRO A 74 -17.62 1.19 4.86
N ALA A 75 -17.62 0.58 3.67
CA ALA A 75 -18.63 -0.44 3.29
C ALA A 75 -18.25 -1.84 3.81
N GLY A 76 -17.01 -2.04 4.26
CA GLY A 76 -16.47 -3.32 4.70
C GLY A 76 -16.33 -4.32 3.55
N ASN A 77 -16.16 -3.83 2.32
CA ASN A 77 -15.99 -4.69 1.14
C ASN A 77 -14.62 -5.37 1.14
N HIS A 78 -13.59 -4.67 1.60
CA HIS A 78 -12.20 -5.12 1.71
C HIS A 78 -11.64 -5.63 0.36
N ASP A 79 -12.02 -4.98 -0.74
CA ASP A 79 -11.63 -5.31 -2.11
C ASP A 79 -10.52 -4.40 -2.68
N TRP A 80 -10.30 -3.22 -2.08
CA TRP A 80 -9.20 -2.32 -2.42
C TRP A 80 -7.92 -2.55 -1.60
N GLY A 81 -6.78 -2.10 -2.10
CA GLY A 81 -5.52 -2.15 -1.35
C GLY A 81 -4.25 -1.91 -2.18
N ILE A 82 -3.11 -2.11 -1.51
CA ILE A 82 -1.76 -1.92 -2.05
C ILE A 82 -1.03 -3.25 -2.08
N SER A 83 -0.54 -3.63 -3.26
CA SER A 83 0.35 -4.76 -3.51
C SER A 83 1.80 -4.29 -3.58
N ALA A 84 2.70 -5.03 -2.96
CA ALA A 84 4.13 -4.74 -2.99
C ALA A 84 4.97 -6.02 -2.89
N GLU A 85 6.24 -5.89 -3.24
CA GLU A 85 7.27 -6.89 -3.00
C GLU A 85 8.31 -6.37 -2.03
N VAL A 86 8.81 -7.25 -1.15
CA VAL A 86 9.93 -6.97 -0.24
C VAL A 86 11.16 -7.70 -0.76
N ASP A 87 12.17 -6.95 -1.18
CA ASP A 87 13.45 -7.50 -1.64
C ASP A 87 14.31 -7.86 -0.42
N LEU A 88 14.48 -9.16 -0.16
CA LEU A 88 15.15 -9.63 1.05
C LEU A 88 16.66 -9.35 1.02
N ALA A 89 17.30 -9.46 -0.15
CA ALA A 89 18.73 -9.19 -0.28
C ALA A 89 19.03 -7.70 -0.06
N ALA A 90 18.26 -6.81 -0.70
CA ALA A 90 18.41 -5.37 -0.49
C ALA A 90 18.03 -4.96 0.95
N SER A 91 17.05 -5.65 1.55
CA SER A 91 16.68 -5.42 2.95
C SER A 91 17.82 -5.79 3.91
N ASP A 92 18.49 -6.92 3.67
CA ASP A 92 19.64 -7.37 4.46
C ASP A 92 20.83 -6.40 4.33
N GLU A 93 21.07 -5.87 3.12
CA GLU A 93 22.15 -4.91 2.87
C GLU A 93 21.92 -3.55 3.54
N THR A 94 20.67 -3.07 3.57
CA THR A 94 20.33 -1.75 4.12
C THR A 94 19.97 -1.77 5.61
N GLY A 95 19.64 -2.96 6.16
CA GLY A 95 19.15 -3.13 7.52
C GLY A 95 17.70 -2.65 7.72
N THR A 96 16.98 -2.37 6.63
CA THR A 96 15.59 -1.91 6.63
C THR A 96 14.81 -2.58 5.50
N ALA A 97 13.51 -2.81 5.68
CA ALA A 97 12.71 -3.44 4.63
C ALA A 97 12.69 -2.57 3.36
N VAL A 98 13.22 -3.12 2.26
CA VAL A 98 13.15 -2.53 0.92
C VAL A 98 11.85 -3.01 0.27
N VAL A 99 10.86 -2.13 0.27
CA VAL A 99 9.51 -2.39 -0.24
C VAL A 99 9.33 -1.70 -1.59
N ARG A 100 8.84 -2.43 -2.60
CA ARG A 100 8.52 -1.89 -3.93
C ARG A 100 7.04 -2.10 -4.21
N VAL A 101 6.28 -1.01 -4.34
CA VAL A 101 4.86 -1.10 -4.72
C VAL A 101 4.76 -1.62 -6.14
N THR A 102 3.92 -2.64 -6.32
CA THR A 102 3.68 -3.28 -7.61
C THR A 102 2.32 -2.91 -8.18
N ASP A 103 1.31 -2.74 -7.33
CA ASP A 103 -0.03 -2.36 -7.76
C ASP A 103 -0.85 -1.70 -6.66
N VAL A 104 -1.83 -0.87 -7.03
CA VAL A 104 -2.86 -0.32 -6.14
C VAL A 104 -4.17 -0.36 -6.90
N ASN A 105 -5.12 -1.16 -6.42
CA ASN A 105 -6.28 -1.56 -7.22
C ASN A 105 -7.39 -2.19 -6.37
N ARG A 106 -8.55 -2.36 -7.00
CA ARG A 106 -9.64 -3.24 -6.56
C ARG A 106 -9.45 -4.67 -7.10
N LEU A 107 -9.72 -5.69 -6.27
CA LEU A 107 -9.67 -7.12 -6.62
C LEU A 107 -10.96 -7.68 -7.21
#